data_AF-A0A2R5F3Z5-F1
#
_entry.id   AF-A0A2R5F3Z5-F1
#
_cell.length_a   1.000
_cell.length_b   1.000
_cell.length_c   1.000
_cell.angle_alpha   90.00
_cell.angle_beta   90.00
_cell.angle_gamma   90.00
#
_symmetry.space_group_name_H-M   'P 1'
#
loop_
_entity.id
_entity.type
_entity.pdbx_description
1 polymer ?
#
loop_
_entity_poly.entity_id
_entity_poly.type
_entity_poly.pdbx_seq_one_letter_code
_entity_poly.pdbx_strand_id
1 'polypeptide(L)'
;MEDGGVKEVGGTKMKRMVLMAVLAMVWGTAVAEEPKVGESISSQIEPWTVAPIEYVCTPDQRTNMEAESKFCMGNTTYSKDYCYGTAFIRNCTKRPQARPPQG
;
A
#
# COMPACT_ATOMS: atom_id res chain seq x y z
N MET A 1 43.05 6.46 -21.45
CA MET A 1 44.22 7.10 -20.83
C MET A 1 43.69 7.98 -19.73
N GLU A 2 43.94 7.56 -18.49
CA GLU A 2 43.79 8.35 -17.27
C GLU A 2 44.79 9.51 -17.26
N ASP A 3 44.39 10.66 -16.70
CA ASP A 3 45.17 11.48 -15.75
C ASP A 3 44.23 12.63 -15.31
N GLY A 4 43.85 12.77 -14.03
CA GLY A 4 44.69 13.43 -13.02
C GLY A 4 44.40 14.94 -13.02
N GLY A 5 44.05 15.63 -11.94
CA GLY A 5 44.12 15.30 -10.53
C GLY A 5 43.43 16.36 -9.66
N VAL A 6 43.11 15.93 -8.45
CA VAL A 6 42.54 16.70 -7.36
C VAL A 6 43.59 17.67 -6.80
N LYS A 7 43.17 18.85 -6.35
CA LYS A 7 43.95 19.67 -5.41
C LYS A 7 43.05 20.09 -4.25
N GLU A 8 43.16 19.35 -3.16
CA GLU A 8 42.70 19.78 -1.84
C GLU A 8 43.64 20.88 -1.30
N VAL A 9 43.05 21.94 -0.74
CA VAL A 9 43.72 22.80 0.25
C VAL A 9 42.73 23.00 1.38
N GLY A 10 43.02 22.37 2.52
CA GLY A 10 42.22 22.45 3.73
C GLY A 10 42.30 23.81 4.43
N GLY A 11 41.25 24.12 5.20
CA GLY A 11 41.17 25.30 6.05
C GLY A 11 40.10 25.11 7.13
N THR A 12 40.55 24.74 8.32
CA THR A 12 39.79 24.36 9.52
C THR A 12 39.01 25.54 10.16
N LYS A 13 37.92 25.20 10.88
CA LYS A 13 37.27 25.94 12.01
C LYS A 13 36.08 26.87 11.70
N MET A 14 34.88 26.27 11.78
CA MET A 14 33.84 26.61 12.77
C MET A 14 33.55 28.11 13.03
N LYS A 15 32.43 28.64 12.49
CA LYS A 15 31.36 29.36 13.23
C LYS A 15 30.38 30.09 12.29
N ARG A 16 29.14 29.59 12.30
CA ARG A 16 27.86 30.34 12.34
C ARG A 16 27.46 31.26 11.17
N MET A 17 26.16 31.16 10.90
CA MET A 17 25.31 32.04 10.08
C MET A 17 25.48 31.80 8.58
N VAL A 18 24.45 31.54 7.77
CA VAL A 18 23.09 32.08 7.78
C VAL A 18 22.14 31.05 7.14
N LEU A 19 21.07 30.71 7.85
CA LEU A 19 19.85 30.10 7.29
C LEU A 19 19.28 31.01 6.21
N MET A 20 18.92 30.49 5.04
CA MET A 20 17.82 31.06 4.23
C MET A 20 16.88 29.93 3.82
N ALA A 21 15.89 29.72 4.68
CA ALA A 21 14.71 28.93 4.41
C ALA A 21 13.68 29.79 3.66
N VAL A 22 13.17 29.24 2.56
CA VAL A 22 11.75 29.17 2.17
C VAL A 22 10.88 30.39 2.49
N LEU A 23 10.31 31.04 1.45
CA LEU A 23 8.86 31.28 1.41
C LEU A 23 8.34 31.78 0.05
N ALA A 24 7.33 31.07 -0.44
CA ALA A 24 6.12 31.58 -1.10
C ALA A 24 6.23 32.32 -2.45
N MET A 25 6.19 31.55 -3.55
CA MET A 25 5.42 31.98 -4.72
C MET A 25 4.07 31.27 -4.73
N VAL A 26 3.11 31.87 -4.03
CA VAL A 26 1.67 31.57 -4.15
C VAL A 26 1.11 32.53 -5.19
N TRP A 27 0.87 32.03 -6.40
CA TRP A 27 -0.19 32.55 -7.26
C TRP A 27 -0.88 31.37 -7.94
N GLY A 28 -2.07 31.05 -7.45
CA GLY A 28 -3.02 30.22 -8.16
C GLY A 28 -3.94 31.10 -9.00
N THR A 29 -4.30 30.64 -10.19
CA THR A 29 -5.61 30.87 -10.83
C THR A 29 -5.90 29.80 -11.88
N ALA A 30 -7.15 29.36 -11.89
CA ALA A 30 -7.93 28.82 -13.00
C ALA A 30 -7.80 27.33 -13.35
N VAL A 31 -8.64 26.58 -12.63
CA VAL A 31 -9.28 25.33 -13.03
C VAL A 31 -9.90 25.44 -14.43
N ALA A 32 -9.56 24.49 -15.29
CA ALA A 32 -10.40 24.02 -16.39
C ALA A 32 -10.17 22.51 -16.50
N GLU A 33 -10.73 21.77 -15.55
CA GLU A 33 -10.79 20.31 -15.58
C GLU A 33 -11.91 19.92 -16.56
N GLU A 34 -11.55 19.37 -17.72
CA GLU A 34 -12.50 18.68 -18.59
C GLU A 34 -12.97 17.40 -17.86
N PRO A 35 -14.27 17.21 -17.56
CA PRO A 35 -14.75 15.92 -17.13
C PRO A 35 -14.80 15.02 -18.37
N LYS A 36 -13.70 14.31 -18.66
CA LYS A 36 -13.77 13.14 -19.53
C LYS A 36 -14.53 12.05 -18.76
N VAL A 37 -15.85 12.09 -18.94
CA VAL A 37 -16.79 11.02 -18.69
C VAL A 37 -16.24 9.76 -19.35
N GLY A 38 -15.69 8.92 -18.51
CA GLY A 38 -15.20 7.58 -18.80
C GLY A 38 -15.22 6.78 -17.50
N GLU A 39 -16.25 6.99 -16.68
CA GLU A 39 -16.57 6.15 -15.54
C GLU A 39 -17.05 4.80 -16.07
N SER A 40 -16.09 3.96 -16.43
CA SER A 40 -16.23 2.52 -16.27
C SER A 40 -15.42 2.13 -15.04
N ILE A 41 -15.80 2.69 -13.88
CA ILE A 41 -15.45 2.11 -12.57
C ILE A 41 -16.30 0.85 -12.44
N SER A 42 -15.94 -0.19 -13.20
CA SER A 42 -16.21 -1.55 -12.76
C SER A 42 -15.23 -1.79 -11.62
N SER A 43 -15.54 -1.23 -10.44
CA SER A 43 -14.90 -1.46 -9.16
C SER A 43 -15.06 -2.94 -8.81
N GLN A 44 -14.28 -3.80 -9.45
CA GLN A 44 -14.05 -5.16 -9.00
C GLN A 44 -13.06 -5.07 -7.85
N ILE A 45 -13.57 -4.65 -6.70
CA ILE A 45 -12.83 -4.73 -5.44
C ILE A 45 -12.41 -6.19 -5.29
N GLU A 46 -11.11 -6.45 -5.29
CA GLU A 46 -10.61 -7.82 -5.29
C GLU A 46 -11.10 -8.54 -4.02
N PRO A 47 -11.64 -9.77 -4.10
CA PRO A 47 -12.29 -10.42 -2.96
C PRO A 47 -11.44 -10.49 -1.69
N TRP A 48 -10.11 -10.65 -1.84
CA TRP A 48 -9.17 -10.74 -0.73
C TRP A 48 -9.07 -9.44 0.08
N THR A 49 -9.41 -8.29 -0.51
CA THR A 49 -9.39 -6.98 0.17
C THR A 49 -10.57 -6.80 1.13
N VAL A 50 -11.70 -7.46 0.90
CA VAL A 50 -12.90 -7.41 1.76
C VAL A 50 -13.06 -8.62 2.67
N ALA A 51 -12.18 -9.62 2.52
CA ALA A 51 -12.23 -10.88 3.26
C ALA A 51 -12.35 -10.73 4.79
N PRO A 52 -11.64 -9.80 5.47
CA PRO A 52 -11.75 -9.65 6.93
C PRO A 52 -13.14 -9.21 7.41
N ILE A 53 -13.92 -8.57 6.54
CA ILE A 53 -15.28 -8.12 6.83
C ILE A 53 -16.26 -9.27 6.65
N GLU A 54 -16.11 -10.02 5.56
CA GLU A 54 -17.08 -11.05 5.16
C GLU A 54 -16.83 -12.42 5.79
N TYR A 55 -15.64 -12.71 6.30
CA TYR A 55 -15.26 -14.05 6.77
C TYR A 55 -14.91 -14.04 8.26
N VAL A 56 -15.00 -15.22 8.89
CA VAL A 56 -14.57 -15.48 10.27
C VAL A 56 -13.81 -16.80 10.32
N CYS A 57 -12.75 -16.84 11.12
CA CYS A 57 -11.98 -18.05 11.35
C CYS A 57 -12.17 -18.50 12.80
N THR A 58 -12.38 -19.80 13.01
CA THR A 58 -12.11 -20.41 14.32
C THR A 58 -10.60 -20.38 14.64
N PRO A 59 -10.18 -20.65 15.88
CA PRO A 59 -8.76 -20.77 16.21
C PRO A 59 -8.02 -21.80 15.34
N ASP A 60 -8.60 -22.98 15.12
CA ASP A 60 -7.99 -24.01 14.27
C ASP A 60 -7.87 -23.58 12.80
N GLN A 61 -8.91 -22.93 12.24
CA GLN A 61 -8.88 -22.38 10.89
C GLN A 61 -7.80 -21.30 10.74
N ARG A 62 -7.57 -20.50 11.81
CA ARG A 62 -6.52 -19.48 11.81
C ARG A 62 -5.13 -20.11 11.70
N THR A 63 -4.87 -21.22 12.39
CA THR A 63 -3.59 -21.93 12.26
C THR A 63 -3.32 -22.37 10.82
N ASN A 64 -4.34 -22.92 10.14
CA ASN A 64 -4.22 -23.31 8.74
C ASN A 64 -4.01 -22.10 7.81
N MET A 65 -4.77 -21.02 8.04
CA MET A 65 -4.62 -19.76 7.32
C MET A 65 -3.20 -19.16 7.49
N GLU A 66 -2.63 -19.18 8.69
CA GLU A 66 -1.28 -18.66 8.96
C GLU A 66 -0.21 -19.51 8.26
N ALA A 67 -0.38 -20.84 8.25
CA ALA A 67 0.51 -21.76 7.55
C ALA A 67 0.46 -21.53 6.03
N GLU A 68 -0.73 -21.39 5.44
CA GLU A 68 -0.89 -21.11 4.02
C GLU A 68 -0.36 -19.73 3.63
N SER A 69 -0.61 -18.71 4.45
CA SER A 69 -0.08 -17.36 4.23
C SER A 69 1.46 -17.35 4.24
N LYS A 70 2.09 -18.01 5.22
CA LYS A 70 3.55 -18.20 5.26
C LYS A 70 4.06 -18.95 4.04
N PHE A 71 3.38 -20.01 3.63
CA PHE A 71 3.75 -20.77 2.44
C PHE A 71 3.71 -19.89 1.19
N CYS A 72 2.62 -19.13 0.99
CA CYS A 72 2.48 -18.20 -0.13
C CYS A 72 3.61 -17.17 -0.16
N MET A 73 3.92 -16.53 0.97
CA MET A 73 5.00 -15.55 1.06
C MET A 73 6.39 -16.15 0.83
N GLY A 74 6.61 -17.40 1.21
CA GLY A 74 7.90 -18.08 1.04
C GLY A 74 8.12 -18.64 -0.38
N ASN A 75 7.05 -18.83 -1.16
CA ASN A 75 7.10 -19.51 -2.46
C ASN A 75 6.68 -18.61 -3.64
N THR A 76 6.25 -17.38 -3.38
CA THR A 76 5.76 -16.46 -4.41
C THR A 76 6.27 -15.05 -4.16
N THR A 77 6.11 -14.17 -5.14
CA THR A 77 6.42 -12.73 -5.04
C THR A 77 5.21 -11.87 -4.73
N TYR A 78 4.07 -12.49 -4.37
CA TYR A 78 2.85 -11.75 -4.06
C TYR A 78 3.00 -10.92 -2.78
N SER A 79 2.21 -9.84 -2.69
CA SER A 79 2.19 -9.01 -1.49
C SER A 79 1.70 -9.80 -0.28
N LYS A 80 2.15 -9.40 0.91
CA LYS A 80 1.69 -9.98 2.17
C LYS A 80 0.16 -9.92 2.29
N ASP A 81 -0.44 -8.81 1.89
CA ASP A 81 -1.88 -8.61 1.99
C ASP A 81 -2.66 -9.54 1.07
N TYR A 82 -2.16 -9.77 -0.15
CA TYR A 82 -2.73 -10.74 -1.07
C TYR A 82 -2.64 -12.17 -0.53
N CYS A 83 -1.45 -12.61 -0.11
CA CYS A 83 -1.24 -13.94 0.45
C CYS A 83 -2.09 -14.17 1.72
N TYR A 84 -2.21 -13.15 2.57
CA TYR A 84 -3.05 -13.21 3.76
C TYR A 84 -4.54 -13.27 3.41
N GLY A 85 -5.03 -12.34 2.58
CA GLY A 85 -6.45 -12.25 2.26
C GLY A 85 -6.95 -13.46 1.48
N THR A 86 -6.15 -14.02 0.57
CA THR A 86 -6.48 -15.25 -0.15
C THR A 86 -6.49 -16.47 0.78
N ALA A 87 -5.50 -16.62 1.66
CA ALA A 87 -5.48 -17.68 2.68
C ALA A 87 -6.69 -17.55 3.63
N PHE A 88 -7.10 -16.32 3.97
CA PHE A 88 -8.28 -16.03 4.79
C PHE A 88 -9.55 -16.53 4.12
N ILE A 89 -9.77 -16.20 2.84
CA ILE A 89 -10.95 -16.66 2.09
C ILE A 89 -11.02 -18.19 2.00
N ARG A 90 -9.87 -18.85 1.80
CA ARG A 90 -9.80 -20.30 1.58
C ARG A 90 -9.99 -21.12 2.85
N ASN A 91 -9.50 -20.64 3.97
CA ASN A 91 -9.49 -21.39 5.24
C ASN A 91 -10.63 -21.01 6.18
N CYS A 92 -11.19 -19.81 6.03
CA CYS A 92 -12.17 -19.27 6.94
C CYS A 92 -13.59 -19.32 6.36
N THR A 93 -14.58 -19.24 7.24
CA THR A 93 -15.98 -19.38 6.86
C THR A 93 -16.59 -18.03 6.59
N LYS A 94 -17.34 -17.90 5.48
CA LYS A 94 -18.10 -16.68 5.21
C LYS A 94 -19.17 -16.48 6.28
N ARG A 95 -19.28 -15.25 6.81
CA ARG A 95 -20.32 -14.87 7.77
C ARG A 95 -21.68 -15.16 7.15
N PRO A 96 -22.62 -15.75 7.91
CA PRO A 96 -23.99 -15.84 7.45
C PRO A 96 -24.51 -14.41 7.25
N GLN A 97 -24.77 -14.04 6.00
CA GLN A 97 -25.52 -12.84 5.67
C GLN A 97 -26.89 -12.99 6.34
N ALA A 98 -27.29 -12.02 7.17
CA ALA A 98 -28.64 -12.00 7.68
C ALA A 98 -29.58 -12.02 6.48
N ARG A 99 -30.44 -13.05 6.36
CA ARG A 99 -31.41 -13.10 5.27
C ARG A 99 -32.31 -11.87 5.39
N PRO A 100 -32.57 -11.13 4.29
CA PRO A 100 -33.58 -10.08 4.33
C PRO A 100 -34.91 -10.70 4.77
N PRO A 101 -35.75 -9.96 5.55
CA PRO A 101 -37.05 -10.46 5.94
C PRO A 101 -37.86 -10.82 4.68
N GLN A 102 -38.31 -12.06 4.60
CA GLN A 102 -39.31 -12.46 3.61
C GLN A 102 -40.63 -11.88 4.08
N GLY A 103 -41.06 -10.80 3.41
CA GLY A 103 -42.38 -10.21 3.59
C GLY A 103 -43.47 -11.03 2.92
#